data_AF-A0A2S2NSH3-F1
#
_entry.id   AF-A0A2S2NSH3-F1
#
_cell.length_a   1.000
_cell.length_b   1.000
_cell.length_c   1.000
_cell.angle_alpha   90.00
_cell.angle_beta   90.00
_cell.angle_gamma   90.00
#
_symmetry.space_group_name_H-M   'P 1'
#
loop_
_entity.id
_entity.type
_entity.pdbx_description
1 polymer ?
#
loop_
_entity_poly.entity_id
_entity_poly.type
_entity_poly.pdbx_seq_one_letter_code
_entity_poly.pdbx_strand_id
1 'polypeptide(L)'
;MVGKDAEAGGIAKNGAKMVTAVSCASVPKITVVIGGSYGAGNYGMCGRAYGPRFMYMWPNSRISIMGGEQAAGVLAQIQNDKKIREGKQLTKEEEKMLK
;
A
#
# COMPACT_ATOMS: atom_id res chain seq x y z
N MET A 1 5.39 8.09 -2.70
CA MET A 1 6.63 8.79 -2.32
C MET A 1 7.16 8.13 -1.07
N VAL A 2 8.41 7.67 -1.08
CA VAL A 2 9.08 6.98 0.03
C VAL A 2 10.53 7.47 0.09
N GLY A 3 11.18 7.38 1.25
CA GLY A 3 12.58 7.75 1.42
C GLY A 3 12.81 8.71 2.58
N LYS A 4 14.09 8.86 2.96
CA LYS A 4 14.53 9.60 4.15
C LYS A 4 13.98 11.02 4.20
N ASP A 5 14.01 11.74 3.08
CA ASP A 5 13.56 13.13 3.02
C ASP A 5 12.04 13.25 3.17
N ALA A 6 11.28 12.28 2.63
CA ALA A 6 9.83 12.24 2.80
C ALA A 6 9.46 11.99 4.27
N GLU A 7 10.17 11.06 4.93
CA GLU A 7 9.99 10.79 6.35
C GLU A 7 10.36 12.00 7.22
N ALA A 8 11.52 12.62 6.99
CA ALA A 8 11.96 13.81 7.70
C ALA A 8 11.04 15.03 7.45
N GLY A 9 10.50 15.15 6.23
CA GLY A 9 9.48 16.13 5.86
C GLY A 9 8.11 15.87 6.52
N GLY A 10 7.95 14.73 7.19
CA GLY A 10 6.76 14.40 7.97
C GLY A 10 5.60 13.86 7.13
N ILE A 11 5.90 13.06 6.10
CA ILE A 11 4.88 12.38 5.31
C ILE A 11 3.88 11.61 6.20
N ALA A 12 4.36 10.95 7.26
CA ALA A 12 3.51 10.23 8.21
C ALA A 12 2.50 11.15 8.94
N LYS A 13 2.98 12.26 9.54
CA LYS A 13 2.09 13.20 10.25
C LYS A 13 1.12 13.92 9.30
N ASN A 14 1.56 14.20 8.08
CA ASN A 14 0.72 14.84 7.07
C ASN A 14 -0.37 13.89 6.56
N GLY A 15 -0.03 12.61 6.33
CA GLY A 15 -1.00 11.56 6.03
C GLY A 15 -2.01 11.35 7.18
N ALA A 16 -1.54 11.36 8.42
CA ALA A 16 -2.41 11.22 9.60
C ALA A 16 -3.47 12.33 9.67
N LYS A 17 -3.13 13.58 9.35
CA LYS A 17 -4.11 14.69 9.29
C LYS A 17 -5.25 14.39 8.30
N MET A 18 -4.93 13.84 7.13
CA MET A 18 -5.92 13.48 6.12
C MET A 18 -6.81 12.34 6.60
N VAL A 19 -6.23 11.30 7.21
CA VAL A 19 -6.98 10.19 7.80
C VAL A 19 -7.93 10.67 8.90
N THR A 20 -7.47 11.56 9.78
CA THR A 20 -8.32 12.18 10.81
C THR A 20 -9.48 12.95 10.18
N ALA A 21 -9.21 13.79 9.18
CA ALA A 21 -10.25 14.56 8.50
C ALA A 21 -11.33 13.64 7.87
N VAL A 22 -10.91 12.57 7.18
CA VAL A 22 -11.82 11.60 6.56
C VAL A 22 -12.65 10.84 7.60
N SER A 23 -12.01 10.46 8.71
CA SER A 23 -12.65 9.73 9.81
C SER A 23 -13.71 10.56 10.52
N CYS A 24 -13.41 11.83 10.79
CA CYS A 24 -14.26 12.72 11.58
C CYS A 24 -15.29 13.48 10.74
N ALA A 25 -15.21 13.45 9.41
CA ALA A 25 -16.17 14.12 8.54
C ALA A 25 -17.59 13.54 8.73
N SER A 26 -18.52 14.39 9.19
CA SER A 26 -19.92 14.06 9.45
C SER A 26 -20.82 14.15 8.21
N VAL A 27 -20.32 14.75 7.13
CA VAL A 27 -21.02 14.82 5.84
C VAL A 27 -21.10 13.44 5.17
N PRO A 28 -22.09 13.21 4.28
CA PRO A 28 -22.13 12.01 3.44
C PRO A 28 -20.85 11.88 2.59
N LYS A 29 -20.22 10.71 2.62
CA LYS A 29 -19.02 10.38 1.83
C LYS A 29 -19.37 9.34 0.77
N ILE A 30 -18.83 9.49 -0.44
CA ILE A 30 -18.97 8.53 -1.54
C ILE A 30 -17.58 8.19 -2.05
N THR A 31 -17.30 6.91 -2.25
CA THR A 31 -16.01 6.44 -2.76
C THR A 31 -16.21 5.68 -4.06
N VAL A 32 -15.43 6.02 -5.10
CA VAL A 32 -15.38 5.26 -6.36
C VAL A 32 -13.94 4.89 -6.63
N VAL A 33 -13.66 3.59 -6.61
CA VAL A 33 -12.33 3.08 -6.94
C VAL A 33 -12.24 2.90 -8.46
N ILE A 34 -11.57 3.85 -9.11
CA ILE A 34 -11.40 3.89 -10.57
C ILE A 34 -10.11 3.22 -11.08
N GLY A 35 -9.24 2.78 -10.16
CA GLY A 35 -7.92 2.21 -10.46
C GLY A 35 -7.35 1.41 -9.28
N GLY A 36 -6.11 1.69 -8.89
CA GLY A 36 -5.47 1.04 -7.74
C GLY A 36 -5.91 1.61 -6.40
N SER A 37 -6.21 0.75 -5.43
CA SER A 37 -6.46 1.11 -4.04
C SER A 37 -5.57 0.28 -3.13
N TYR A 38 -4.45 0.86 -2.71
CA TYR A 38 -3.38 0.12 -2.03
C TYR A 38 -2.97 0.77 -0.71
N GLY A 39 -2.74 -0.06 0.30
CA GLY A 39 -2.13 0.30 1.58
C GLY A 39 -2.74 1.55 2.24
N ALA A 40 -1.88 2.40 2.79
CA ALA A 40 -2.29 3.62 3.48
C ALA A 40 -3.05 4.63 2.59
N GLY A 41 -2.88 4.56 1.25
CA GLY A 41 -3.64 5.39 0.32
C GLY A 41 -5.14 5.07 0.36
N ASN A 42 -5.51 3.80 0.55
CA ASN A 42 -6.90 3.40 0.76
C ASN A 42 -7.51 4.10 1.99
N TYR A 43 -6.72 4.27 3.05
CA TYR A 43 -7.17 4.91 4.28
C TYR A 43 -7.41 6.39 4.09
N GLY A 44 -6.44 7.10 3.50
CA GLY A 44 -6.55 8.53 3.22
C GLY A 44 -7.68 8.88 2.25
N MET A 45 -8.07 7.95 1.36
CA MET A 45 -9.10 8.17 0.33
C MET A 45 -10.49 7.61 0.70
N CYS A 46 -10.81 7.53 2.00
CA CYS A 46 -12.10 7.02 2.49
C CYS A 46 -12.42 5.60 2.02
N GLY A 47 -11.48 4.68 2.30
CA GLY A 47 -11.65 3.24 2.14
C GLY A 47 -12.82 2.68 2.96
N ARG A 48 -13.06 1.36 2.83
CA ARG A 48 -14.26 0.71 3.40
C ARG A 48 -14.39 0.92 4.91
N ALA A 49 -13.28 0.95 5.63
CA ALA A 49 -13.23 1.15 7.08
C ALA A 49 -13.70 2.54 7.55
N TYR A 50 -13.76 3.54 6.65
CA TYR A 50 -14.10 4.93 6.98
C TYR A 50 -15.57 5.28 6.71
N GLY A 51 -16.40 4.27 6.45
CA GLY A 51 -17.86 4.38 6.37
C GLY A 51 -18.40 5.35 5.31
N PRO A 52 -17.97 5.28 4.03
CA PRO A 52 -18.69 5.98 2.97
C PRO A 52 -20.11 5.41 2.83
N ARG A 53 -21.09 6.27 2.48
CA ARG A 53 -22.48 5.87 2.26
C ARG A 53 -22.61 4.89 1.11
N PHE A 54 -21.84 5.13 0.06
CA PHE A 54 -21.71 4.22 -1.07
C PHE A 54 -20.24 4.06 -1.44
N MET A 55 -19.88 2.84 -1.80
CA MET A 55 -18.56 2.50 -2.32
C MET A 55 -18.72 1.64 -3.56
N TYR A 56 -18.14 2.09 -4.66
CA TYR A 56 -18.16 1.40 -5.95
C TYR A 56 -16.75 1.08 -6.41
N MET A 57 -16.61 0.03 -7.22
CA MET A 57 -15.37 -0.36 -7.88
C MET A 57 -15.63 -0.48 -9.38
N TRP A 58 -14.77 0.12 -10.19
CA TRP A 58 -14.78 -0.13 -11.63
C TRP A 58 -14.20 -1.51 -11.97
N PRO A 59 -14.57 -2.13 -13.10
CA PRO A 59 -14.07 -3.45 -13.48
C PRO A 59 -12.54 -3.53 -13.62
N ASN A 60 -11.89 -2.43 -13.99
CA ASN A 60 -10.42 -2.34 -14.12
C ASN A 60 -9.72 -2.12 -12.77
N SER A 61 -10.44 -1.87 -11.68
CA SER A 61 -9.85 -1.53 -10.40
C SER A 61 -9.19 -2.73 -9.71
N ARG A 62 -8.23 -2.45 -8.82
CA ARG A 62 -7.54 -3.45 -8.01
C ARG A 62 -7.38 -2.93 -6.59
N ILE A 63 -7.63 -3.78 -5.61
CA ILE A 63 -7.51 -3.47 -4.20
C ILE A 63 -6.71 -4.55 -3.50
N SER A 64 -5.70 -4.15 -2.74
CA SER A 64 -4.82 -5.06 -1.98
C SER A 64 -3.98 -4.26 -0.98
N ILE A 65 -3.24 -4.93 -0.10
CA ILE A 65 -2.37 -4.26 0.87
C ILE A 65 -1.24 -3.46 0.18
N MET A 66 -0.72 -3.97 -0.94
CA MET A 66 0.26 -3.32 -1.82
C MET A 66 0.13 -3.89 -3.24
N GLY A 67 0.78 -3.27 -4.23
CA GLY A 67 0.79 -3.79 -5.60
C GLY A 67 1.50 -5.15 -5.70
N GLY A 68 1.05 -6.02 -6.62
CA GLY A 68 1.61 -7.38 -6.76
C GLY A 68 3.11 -7.38 -6.99
N GLU A 69 3.60 -6.59 -7.96
CA GLU A 69 5.03 -6.44 -8.25
C GLU A 69 5.82 -5.88 -7.04
N GLN A 70 5.21 -5.00 -6.25
CA GLN A 70 5.84 -4.45 -5.05
C GLN A 70 5.98 -5.52 -3.96
N ALA A 71 4.92 -6.31 -3.73
CA ALA A 71 4.96 -7.42 -2.77
C ALA A 71 6.02 -8.46 -3.16
N ALA A 72 6.01 -8.88 -4.43
CA ALA A 72 6.99 -9.78 -5.00
C ALA A 72 8.43 -9.28 -4.80
N GLY A 73 8.70 -8.02 -5.17
CA GLY A 73 10.01 -7.41 -5.04
C GLY A 73 10.52 -7.37 -3.58
N VAL A 74 9.66 -6.97 -2.64
CA VAL A 74 10.02 -6.92 -1.21
C VAL A 74 10.29 -8.32 -0.66
N LEU A 75 9.47 -9.31 -1.00
CA LEU A 75 9.66 -10.69 -0.55
C LEU A 75 10.95 -11.30 -1.13
N ALA A 76 11.23 -11.07 -2.42
CA ALA A 76 12.48 -11.49 -3.05
C ALA A 76 13.70 -10.87 -2.37
N GLN A 77 13.65 -9.57 -2.06
CA GLN A 77 14.73 -8.89 -1.36
C GLN A 77 14.96 -9.47 0.06
N ILE A 78 13.90 -9.67 0.84
CA ILE A 78 14.00 -10.25 2.19
C ILE A 78 14.62 -11.66 2.14
N GLN A 79 14.20 -12.49 1.18
CA GLN A 79 14.75 -13.85 1.03
C GLN A 79 16.22 -13.83 0.61
N ASN A 80 16.62 -12.91 -0.27
CA ASN A 80 18.02 -12.72 -0.64
C ASN A 80 18.87 -12.31 0.57
N ASP A 81 18.43 -11.29 1.31
CA ASP A 81 19.13 -10.81 2.52
C ASP A 81 19.26 -11.91 3.58
N LYS A 82 18.23 -12.75 3.74
CA LYS A 82 18.26 -13.92 4.61
C LYS A 82 19.31 -14.94 4.15
N LYS A 83 19.33 -15.30 2.86
CA LYS A 83 20.30 -16.27 2.33
C LYS A 83 21.73 -15.77 2.43
N ILE A 84 21.98 -14.49 2.14
CA ILE A 84 23.30 -13.87 2.29
C ILE A 84 23.79 -13.99 3.74
N ARG A 85 22.92 -13.74 4.73
CA ARG A 85 23.25 -13.93 6.15
C ARG A 85 23.56 -15.38 6.52
N GLU A 86 22.95 -16.34 5.82
CA GLU A 86 23.21 -17.78 5.96
C GLU A 86 24.41 -18.26 5.12
N GLY A 87 25.12 -17.36 4.41
CA GLY A 87 26.23 -17.73 3.52
C GLY A 87 25.80 -18.46 2.24
N LYS A 88 24.51 -18.39 1.88
CA LYS A 88 23.92 -19.03 0.69
C LYS A 88 23.59 -17.98 -0.38
N GLN A 89 23.40 -18.42 -1.62
CA GLN A 89 22.90 -17.59 -2.71
C GLN A 89 21.45 -17.97 -3.07
N LEU A 90 20.65 -16.96 -3.43
CA LEU A 90 19.34 -17.14 -4.04
C LEU A 90 19.53 -17.51 -5.50
N THR A 91 18.93 -18.60 -5.96
CA THR A 91 19.00 -18.96 -7.38
C THR A 91 18.02 -18.11 -8.19
N LYS A 92 18.30 -17.97 -9.49
CA LYS A 92 17.39 -17.26 -10.41
C LYS A 92 16.00 -17.89 -10.50
N GLU A 93 15.91 -19.21 -10.32
CA GLU A 93 14.64 -19.92 -10.30
C GLU A 93 13.82 -19.58 -9.05
N GLU A 94 14.45 -19.57 -7.87
CA GLU A 94 13.79 -19.17 -6.63
C GLU A 94 13.36 -17.70 -6.66
N GLU A 95 14.18 -16.82 -7.24
CA GLU A 95 13.82 -15.41 -7.42
C GLU A 95 12.62 -15.25 -8.38
N LYS A 96 12.60 -16.02 -9.47
CA LYS A 96 11.49 -16.01 -10.44
C LYS A 96 10.19 -16.57 -9.84
N MET A 97 10.26 -17.50 -8.91
CA MET A 97 9.06 -18.01 -8.22
C MET A 97 8.45 -17.01 -7.24
N LEU A 98 9.22 -15.99 -6.83
CA LEU A 98 8.76 -14.93 -5.93
C LEU A 98 8.22 -13.69 -6.68
N LYS A 99 8.48 -13.57 -7.98
CA LYS A 99 8.11 -12.44 -8.85
C LYS A 99 7.04 -12.82 -9.85
#